data_AF-A0A1H0EYR6-F1
#
_entry.id   AF-A0A1H0EYR6-F1
#
_cell.length_a   1.000
_cell.length_b   1.000
_cell.length_c   1.000
_cell.angle_alpha   90.00
_cell.angle_beta   90.00
_cell.angle_gamma   90.00
#
_symmetry.space_group_name_H-M   'P 1'
#
loop_
_entity.id
_entity.type
_entity.pdbx_description
1 polymer ?
#
loop_
_entity_poly.entity_id
_entity_poly.type
_entity_poly.pdbx_seq_one_letter_code
_entity_poly.pdbx_strand_id
1 'polypeptide(L)'
;MTFPPPPHAETRTTRRWTWLPDRFRRDRSGATAIEFALVAMPLFLTIFVILECALHYFVGTSLDMAVQRTSRQIRTGQVQALALDQAAFKSAVCHEMKDLFGCREKLRLKVDVVADVGDPTESDPTDRDGNLVVEDSFNTGRSGDVLLVQAFLPWPAFARLVSLSGERTSEGDYILRSSTLFRNEPF
;
A
#
# COMPACT_ATOMS: atom_id res chain seq x y z
N MET A 1 -45.18 -12.67 92.42
CA MET A 1 -45.55 -13.08 91.06
C MET A 1 -45.52 -11.86 90.17
N THR A 2 -44.45 -11.67 89.40
CA THR A 2 -44.42 -10.77 88.25
C THR A 2 -43.38 -11.31 87.27
N PHE A 3 -43.83 -11.55 86.04
CA PHE A 3 -43.09 -12.07 84.90
C PHE A 3 -41.99 -11.09 84.43
N PRO A 4 -40.95 -11.58 83.71
CA PRO A 4 -39.88 -10.74 83.18
C PRO A 4 -40.32 -9.92 81.95
N PRO A 5 -39.76 -8.72 81.72
CA PRO A 5 -39.88 -8.02 80.44
C PRO A 5 -38.94 -8.62 79.36
N PRO A 6 -39.28 -8.49 78.06
CA PRO A 6 -38.64 -9.18 76.95
C PRO A 6 -37.28 -8.58 76.54
N PRO A 7 -36.43 -9.32 75.79
CA PRO A 7 -35.19 -8.78 75.24
C PRO A 7 -35.47 -7.71 74.17
N HIS A 8 -34.70 -6.62 74.21
CA HIS A 8 -34.77 -5.55 73.22
C HIS A 8 -34.33 -6.05 71.83
N ALA A 9 -35.19 -5.83 70.85
CA ALA A 9 -34.96 -6.16 69.46
C ALA A 9 -33.85 -5.29 68.84
N GLU A 10 -32.98 -5.97 68.09
CA GLU A 10 -31.82 -5.45 67.36
C GLU A 10 -32.27 -4.58 66.16
N THR A 11 -31.93 -3.30 66.15
CA THR A 11 -32.17 -2.43 64.98
C THR A 11 -31.01 -2.52 64.00
N ARG A 12 -31.11 -3.46 63.04
CA ARG A 12 -30.27 -3.45 61.83
C ARG A 12 -30.55 -2.16 61.03
N THR A 13 -29.63 -1.21 61.10
CA THR A 13 -29.59 -0.04 60.22
C THR A 13 -29.20 -0.49 58.82
N THR A 14 -30.20 -0.76 57.98
CA THR A 14 -30.00 -0.96 56.54
C THR A 14 -29.49 0.34 55.94
N ARG A 15 -28.17 0.44 55.68
CA ARG A 15 -27.58 1.53 54.90
C ARG A 15 -28.22 1.53 53.51
N ARG A 16 -29.11 2.49 53.29
CA ARG A 16 -29.81 2.73 52.02
C ARG A 16 -28.79 3.12 50.96
N TRP A 17 -28.46 2.16 50.10
CA TRP A 17 -27.54 2.28 48.98
C TRP A 17 -28.22 3.01 47.81
N THR A 18 -28.62 4.26 48.00
CA THR A 18 -29.33 5.04 46.98
C THR A 18 -28.82 6.47 46.97
N TRP A 19 -27.66 6.73 46.34
CA TRP A 19 -27.25 8.11 46.03
C TRP A 19 -26.12 8.22 44.99
N LEU A 20 -26.24 7.57 43.81
CA LEU A 20 -25.38 7.92 42.65
C LEU A 20 -26.07 7.72 41.29
N PRO A 21 -26.98 8.62 40.86
CA PRO A 21 -27.04 8.89 39.42
C PRO A 21 -27.07 10.38 39.02
N ASP A 22 -27.11 11.33 39.96
CA ASP A 22 -27.22 12.75 39.59
C ASP A 22 -25.88 13.45 39.30
N ARG A 23 -24.72 12.89 39.71
CA ARG A 23 -23.40 13.44 39.31
C ARG A 23 -23.06 13.14 37.84
N PHE A 24 -23.46 11.98 37.32
CA PHE A 24 -23.24 11.62 35.91
C PHE A 24 -24.12 12.45 34.96
N ARG A 25 -25.34 12.82 35.35
CA ARG A 25 -26.22 13.69 34.54
C ARG A 25 -25.75 15.14 34.45
N ARG A 26 -24.87 15.60 35.34
CA ARG A 26 -24.39 16.99 35.41
C ARG A 26 -23.00 17.16 34.81
N ASP A 27 -22.38 16.07 34.37
CA ASP A 27 -21.02 16.07 33.86
C ASP A 27 -21.01 16.47 32.38
N ARG A 28 -20.76 17.77 32.10
CA ARG A 28 -20.68 18.31 30.73
C ARG A 28 -19.37 17.95 30.02
N SER A 29 -18.41 17.35 30.72
CA SER A 29 -17.12 16.96 30.14
C SER A 29 -17.27 15.92 29.02
N GLY A 30 -18.27 15.02 29.14
CA GLY A 30 -18.62 14.07 28.09
C GLY A 30 -19.18 14.74 26.83
N ALA A 31 -19.99 15.79 26.97
CA ALA A 31 -20.50 16.56 25.84
C ALA A 31 -19.37 17.28 25.09
N THR A 32 -18.43 17.90 25.83
CA THR A 32 -17.26 18.55 25.22
C THR A 32 -16.31 17.56 24.54
N ALA A 33 -16.20 16.34 25.05
CA ALA A 33 -15.40 15.29 24.42
C ALA A 33 -16.03 14.83 23.08
N ILE A 34 -17.36 14.75 23.01
CA ILE A 34 -18.08 14.41 21.77
C ILE A 34 -17.96 15.53 20.75
N GLU A 35 -18.07 16.79 21.16
CA GLU A 35 -17.88 17.96 20.28
C GLU A 35 -16.48 17.97 19.66
N PHE A 36 -15.45 17.68 20.46
CA PHE A 36 -14.08 17.56 19.95
C PHE A 36 -13.92 16.37 19.00
N ALA A 37 -14.47 15.19 19.35
CA ALA A 37 -14.40 14.00 18.51
C ALA A 37 -15.07 14.22 17.14
N LEU A 38 -16.16 14.99 17.09
CA LEU A 38 -16.88 15.29 15.85
C LEU A 38 -16.06 16.14 14.87
N VAL A 39 -15.12 16.96 15.37
CA VAL A 39 -14.18 17.73 14.54
C VAL A 39 -12.88 16.97 14.30
N ALA A 40 -12.38 16.25 15.31
CA ALA A 40 -11.14 15.49 15.24
C ALA A 40 -11.25 14.30 14.27
N MET A 41 -12.39 13.60 14.25
CA MET A 41 -12.60 12.44 13.38
C MET A 41 -12.39 12.77 11.89
N PRO A 42 -13.06 13.76 11.27
CA PRO A 42 -12.82 14.11 9.88
C PRO A 42 -11.40 14.64 9.64
N LEU A 43 -10.80 15.34 10.61
CA LEU A 43 -9.41 15.83 10.49
C LEU A 43 -8.40 14.67 10.41
N PHE A 44 -8.52 13.66 11.27
CA PHE A 44 -7.61 12.51 11.22
C PHE A 44 -7.84 11.69 9.95
N LEU A 45 -9.09 11.53 9.51
CA LEU A 45 -9.39 10.88 8.24
C LEU A 45 -8.70 11.60 7.07
N THR A 46 -8.79 12.93 6.97
CA THR A 46 -8.11 13.66 5.89
C THR A 46 -6.59 13.56 5.97
N ILE A 47 -6.01 13.59 7.18
CA ILE A 47 -4.56 13.37 7.36
C ILE A 47 -4.15 11.99 6.86
N PHE A 48 -4.87 10.93 7.25
CA PHE A 48 -4.56 9.57 6.79
C PHE A 48 -4.72 9.42 5.28
N VAL A 49 -5.73 10.06 4.68
CA VAL A 49 -5.90 10.10 3.22
C VAL A 49 -4.71 10.78 2.53
N ILE A 50 -4.26 11.93 3.02
CA ILE A 50 -3.10 12.65 2.46
C ILE A 50 -1.84 11.79 2.58
N LEU A 51 -1.64 11.11 3.72
CA LEU A 51 -0.51 10.21 3.93
C LEU A 51 -0.57 8.99 3.00
N GLU A 52 -1.74 8.39 2.80
CA GLU A 52 -1.93 7.26 1.87
C GLU A 52 -1.62 7.67 0.43
N CYS A 53 -2.11 8.83 -0.01
CA CYS A 53 -1.78 9.40 -1.32
C CYS A 53 -0.27 9.67 -1.46
N ALA A 54 0.33 10.33 -0.47
CA ALA A 54 1.76 10.65 -0.49
C ALA A 54 2.62 9.38 -0.61
N LEU A 55 2.28 8.33 0.13
CA LEU A 55 2.99 7.05 0.05
C LEU A 55 2.79 6.37 -1.30
N HIS A 56 1.57 6.36 -1.83
CA HIS A 56 1.27 5.79 -3.15
C HIS A 56 2.10 6.44 -4.26
N TYR A 57 2.10 7.78 -4.33
CA TYR A 57 2.90 8.52 -5.32
C TYR A 57 4.40 8.39 -5.07
N PHE A 58 4.84 8.34 -3.81
CA PHE A 58 6.24 8.15 -3.47
C PHE A 58 6.76 6.81 -4.02
N VAL A 59 6.03 5.72 -3.81
CA VAL A 59 6.43 4.40 -4.33
C VAL A 59 6.35 4.37 -5.85
N GLY A 60 5.30 4.92 -6.46
CA GLY A 60 5.16 4.97 -7.92
C GLY A 60 6.30 5.73 -8.60
N THR A 61 6.63 6.93 -8.10
CA THR A 61 7.74 7.73 -8.64
C THR A 61 9.11 7.09 -8.37
N SER A 62 9.29 6.43 -7.22
CA SER A 62 10.51 5.67 -6.93
C SER A 62 10.69 4.49 -7.88
N LEU A 63 9.61 3.76 -8.21
CA LEU A 63 9.64 2.66 -9.17
C LEU A 63 10.01 3.17 -10.57
N ASP A 64 9.39 4.27 -11.01
CA ASP A 64 9.67 4.85 -12.33
C ASP A 64 11.12 5.30 -12.47
N MET A 65 11.64 5.99 -11.45
CA MET A 65 13.04 6.40 -11.42
C MET A 65 14.01 5.20 -11.42
N ALA A 66 13.68 4.13 -10.70
CA ALA A 66 14.50 2.92 -10.66
C ALA A 66 14.54 2.23 -12.03
N VAL A 67 13.38 2.03 -12.66
CA VAL A 67 13.26 1.43 -14.00
C VAL A 67 13.99 2.26 -15.06
N GLN A 68 13.85 3.59 -15.03
CA GLN A 68 14.55 4.48 -15.97
C GLN A 68 16.08 4.45 -15.79
N ARG A 69 16.58 4.19 -14.58
CA ARG A 69 18.03 4.09 -14.33
C ARG A 69 18.58 2.75 -14.76
N THR A 70 17.92 1.66 -14.40
CA THR A 70 18.39 0.31 -14.77
C THR A 70 18.23 0.03 -16.26
N SER A 71 17.20 0.57 -16.90
CA SER A 71 17.00 0.42 -18.35
C SER A 71 18.16 0.95 -19.19
N ARG A 72 18.90 1.96 -18.70
CA ARG A 72 20.13 2.45 -19.35
C ARG A 72 21.21 1.37 -19.46
N GLN A 73 21.26 0.43 -18.52
CA GLN A 73 22.21 -0.68 -18.57
C GLN A 73 21.88 -1.63 -19.73
N ILE A 74 20.59 -1.85 -20.01
CA ILE A 74 20.15 -2.58 -21.19
C ILE A 74 20.49 -1.77 -22.45
N ARG A 75 20.15 -0.47 -22.45
CA ARG A 75 20.36 0.43 -23.58
C ARG A 75 21.82 0.49 -24.04
N THR A 76 22.75 0.44 -23.10
CA THR A 76 24.20 0.53 -23.35
C THR A 76 24.88 -0.82 -23.58
N GLY A 77 24.13 -1.93 -23.62
CA GLY A 77 24.69 -3.25 -23.83
C GLY A 77 25.35 -3.88 -22.59
N GLN A 78 25.32 -3.21 -21.42
CA GLN A 78 25.99 -3.71 -20.21
C GLN A 78 25.38 -5.03 -19.72
N VAL A 79 24.07 -5.19 -19.85
CA VAL A 79 23.35 -6.41 -19.46
C VAL A 79 23.79 -7.60 -20.31
N GLN A 80 23.99 -7.38 -21.61
CA GLN A 80 24.49 -8.37 -22.57
C GLN A 80 25.97 -8.67 -22.35
N ALA A 81 26.80 -7.64 -22.09
CA ALA A 81 28.24 -7.79 -21.88
C ALA A 81 28.56 -8.58 -20.59
N LEU A 82 27.76 -8.38 -19.55
CA LEU A 82 27.90 -9.06 -18.25
C LEU A 82 27.07 -10.35 -18.15
N ALA A 83 26.33 -10.72 -19.20
CA ALA A 83 25.39 -11.83 -19.22
C ALA A 83 24.45 -11.85 -18.00
N LEU A 84 23.92 -10.67 -17.64
CA LEU A 84 23.00 -10.54 -16.51
C LEU A 84 21.69 -11.25 -16.83
N ASP A 85 21.20 -12.02 -15.86
CA ASP A 85 19.90 -12.66 -15.93
C ASP A 85 18.78 -11.74 -15.43
N GLN A 86 17.54 -12.19 -15.61
CA GLN A 86 16.36 -11.45 -15.16
C GLN A 86 16.38 -11.20 -13.65
N ALA A 87 16.87 -12.16 -12.86
CA ALA A 87 16.94 -12.03 -11.40
C ALA A 87 17.93 -10.94 -10.98
N ALA A 88 19.08 -10.83 -11.64
CA ALA A 88 20.04 -9.77 -11.41
C ALA A 88 19.46 -8.40 -11.82
N PHE A 89 18.79 -8.30 -12.96
CA PHE A 89 18.15 -7.05 -13.37
C PHE A 89 17.06 -6.62 -12.38
N LYS A 90 16.21 -7.56 -11.94
CA LYS A 90 15.20 -7.32 -10.90
C LYS A 90 15.85 -6.83 -9.60
N SER A 91 16.98 -7.43 -9.22
CA SER A 91 17.72 -7.00 -8.03
C SER A 91 18.30 -5.60 -8.17
N ALA A 92 18.74 -5.20 -9.37
CA ALA A 92 19.22 -3.84 -9.63
C ALA A 92 18.08 -2.81 -9.50
N VAL A 93 16.88 -3.13 -10.01
CA VAL A 93 15.70 -2.26 -9.87
C VAL A 93 15.35 -2.09 -8.39
N CYS A 94 15.25 -3.21 -7.66
CA CYS A 94 14.92 -3.17 -6.24
C CYS A 94 16.02 -2.48 -5.40
N HIS A 95 17.29 -2.59 -5.78
CA HIS A 95 18.38 -1.89 -5.11
C HIS A 95 18.27 -0.36 -5.26
N GLU A 96 17.89 0.15 -6.44
CA GLU A 96 17.58 1.58 -6.61
C GLU A 96 16.40 2.02 -5.74
N MET A 97 15.40 1.15 -5.58
CA MET A 97 14.28 1.34 -4.64
C MET A 97 14.62 1.04 -3.18
N LYS A 98 15.90 0.77 -2.83
CA LYS A 98 16.33 0.43 -1.46
C LYS A 98 15.59 -0.76 -0.84
N ASP A 99 15.22 -1.75 -1.65
CA ASP A 99 14.47 -2.95 -1.26
C ASP A 99 13.18 -2.66 -0.49
N LEU A 100 12.57 -1.50 -0.77
CA LEU A 100 11.32 -1.07 -0.16
C LEU A 100 10.19 -2.09 -0.42
N PHE A 101 9.49 -2.45 0.65
CA PHE A 101 8.21 -3.18 0.66
C PHE A 101 8.17 -4.53 -0.09
N GLY A 102 9.27 -5.29 -0.05
CA GLY A 102 9.31 -6.63 -0.63
C GLY A 102 9.34 -6.62 -2.17
N CYS A 103 9.92 -5.57 -2.75
CA CYS A 103 10.12 -5.40 -4.20
C CYS A 103 10.60 -6.70 -4.88
N ARG A 104 11.56 -7.41 -4.28
CA ARG A 104 12.18 -8.59 -4.91
C ARG A 104 11.22 -9.75 -5.17
N GLU A 105 10.21 -9.92 -4.33
CA GLU A 105 9.22 -11.01 -4.45
C GLU A 105 8.02 -10.57 -5.29
N LYS A 106 7.57 -9.33 -5.08
CA LYS A 106 6.33 -8.80 -5.65
C LYS A 106 6.49 -8.21 -7.05
N LEU A 107 7.66 -7.66 -7.37
CA LEU A 107 7.89 -7.05 -8.68
C LEU A 107 7.75 -8.11 -9.77
N ARG A 108 7.03 -7.79 -10.84
CA ARG A 108 7.00 -8.52 -12.11
C ARG A 108 7.62 -7.65 -13.17
N LEU A 109 8.46 -8.24 -14.00
CA LEU A 109 9.25 -7.52 -14.99
C LEU A 109 9.11 -8.19 -16.35
N LYS A 110 8.77 -7.38 -17.34
CA LYS A 110 8.66 -7.78 -18.73
C LYS A 110 9.61 -6.91 -19.57
N VAL A 111 10.55 -7.54 -20.25
CA VAL A 111 11.48 -6.87 -21.17
C VAL A 111 11.38 -7.57 -22.50
N ASP A 112 10.80 -6.89 -23.48
CA ASP A 112 10.60 -7.44 -24.82
C ASP A 112 11.08 -6.50 -25.92
N VAL A 113 11.51 -7.10 -27.03
CA VAL A 113 11.81 -6.38 -28.26
C VAL A 113 10.50 -6.08 -28.98
N VAL A 114 10.30 -4.82 -29.37
CA VAL A 114 9.12 -4.35 -30.08
C VAL A 114 9.47 -4.08 -31.53
N ALA A 115 8.67 -4.62 -32.44
CA ALA A 115 8.86 -4.44 -33.88
C ALA A 115 8.34 -3.08 -34.39
N ASP A 116 7.27 -2.54 -33.80
CA ASP A 116 6.66 -1.28 -34.19
C ASP A 116 6.53 -0.32 -32.99
N VAL A 117 7.13 0.87 -33.11
CA VAL A 117 7.07 1.91 -32.08
C VAL A 117 5.69 2.58 -32.04
N GLY A 118 4.92 2.47 -33.13
CA GLY A 118 3.58 3.07 -33.25
C GLY A 118 2.48 2.32 -32.49
N ASP A 119 2.70 1.04 -32.19
CA ASP A 119 1.78 0.21 -31.40
C ASP A 119 2.56 -0.76 -30.50
N PRO A 120 3.25 -0.24 -29.47
CA PRO A 120 3.92 -1.10 -28.51
C PRO A 120 2.86 -1.89 -27.77
N THR A 121 2.82 -3.21 -27.95
CA THR A 121 1.88 -4.09 -27.26
C THR A 121 2.16 -4.05 -25.76
N GLU A 122 1.52 -3.11 -25.06
CA GLU A 122 1.50 -3.07 -23.61
C GLU A 122 0.78 -4.32 -23.12
N SER A 123 1.43 -5.10 -22.26
CA SER A 123 0.77 -6.26 -21.68
C SER A 123 -0.23 -5.77 -20.66
N ASP A 124 -1.49 -6.16 -20.78
CA ASP A 124 -2.45 -5.96 -19.72
C ASP A 124 -1.91 -6.67 -18.45
N PRO A 125 -1.70 -5.96 -17.34
CA PRO A 125 -1.19 -6.57 -16.13
C PRO A 125 -2.16 -7.55 -15.51
N THR A 126 -3.43 -7.47 -15.90
CA THR A 126 -4.53 -8.08 -15.17
C THR A 126 -5.33 -9.02 -16.07
N ASP A 127 -5.60 -10.24 -15.62
CA ASP A 127 -6.55 -11.12 -16.32
C ASP A 127 -8.00 -10.67 -16.02
N ARG A 128 -8.98 -11.22 -16.74
CA ARG A 128 -10.42 -10.95 -16.59
C ARG A 128 -10.93 -11.09 -15.14
N ASP A 129 -10.24 -11.88 -14.32
CA ASP A 129 -10.54 -12.10 -12.90
C ASP A 129 -9.89 -11.08 -11.95
N GLY A 130 -9.15 -10.09 -12.46
CA GLY A 130 -8.46 -9.09 -11.64
C GLY A 130 -7.10 -9.55 -11.11
N ASN A 131 -6.59 -10.71 -11.50
CA ASN A 131 -5.31 -11.22 -10.99
C ASN A 131 -4.12 -10.66 -11.79
N LEU A 132 -2.99 -10.40 -11.12
CA LEU A 132 -1.75 -10.04 -11.82
C LEU A 132 -1.19 -11.29 -12.53
N VAL A 133 -1.42 -11.41 -13.84
CA VAL A 133 -0.98 -12.58 -14.66
C VAL A 133 0.17 -12.20 -15.60
N VAL A 134 0.97 -11.19 -15.21
CA VAL A 134 2.16 -10.83 -15.97
C VAL A 134 3.17 -11.97 -15.90
N GLU A 135 3.32 -12.68 -17.03
CA GLU A 135 4.45 -13.56 -17.23
C GLU A 135 5.72 -12.73 -17.39
N ASP A 136 6.65 -13.02 -16.50
CA ASP A 136 8.00 -12.47 -16.47
C ASP A 136 8.72 -12.85 -17.77
N SER A 137 9.12 -11.86 -18.59
CA SER A 137 9.91 -12.06 -19.81
C SER A 137 11.19 -11.23 -19.76
N PHE A 138 12.28 -11.79 -20.29
CA PHE A 138 13.56 -11.10 -20.30
C PHE A 138 14.29 -11.32 -21.63
N ASN A 139 13.94 -10.51 -22.62
CA ASN A 139 14.59 -10.44 -23.91
C ASN A 139 15.19 -9.04 -24.11
N THR A 140 16.50 -8.95 -23.91
CA THR A 140 17.26 -7.69 -23.99
C THR A 140 17.61 -7.28 -25.42
N GLY A 141 17.18 -8.06 -26.43
CA GLY A 141 17.44 -7.79 -27.85
C GLY A 141 18.93 -7.66 -28.20
N ARG A 142 19.19 -7.13 -29.38
CA ARG A 142 20.52 -6.81 -29.92
C ARG A 142 20.72 -5.30 -30.03
N SER A 143 21.94 -4.91 -30.42
CA SER A 143 22.27 -3.52 -30.75
C SER A 143 21.31 -3.00 -31.83
N GLY A 144 20.73 -1.83 -31.60
CA GLY A 144 19.80 -1.17 -32.54
C GLY A 144 18.35 -1.65 -32.49
N ASP A 145 18.00 -2.63 -31.65
CA ASP A 145 16.62 -3.05 -31.43
C ASP A 145 15.87 -2.06 -30.54
N VAL A 146 14.56 -1.96 -30.73
CA VAL A 146 13.66 -1.20 -29.84
C VAL A 146 13.15 -2.15 -28.76
N LEU A 147 13.25 -1.72 -27.52
CA LEU A 147 12.84 -2.47 -26.34
C LEU A 147 11.75 -1.73 -25.60
N LEU A 148 10.84 -2.51 -25.04
CA LEU A 148 9.84 -2.08 -24.09
C LEU A 148 10.09 -2.80 -22.76
N VAL A 149 10.46 -2.03 -21.75
CA VAL A 149 10.61 -2.51 -20.37
C VAL A 149 9.37 -2.11 -19.60
N GLN A 150 8.64 -3.08 -19.06
CA GLN A 150 7.47 -2.88 -18.22
C GLN A 150 7.71 -3.53 -16.85
N ALA A 151 7.45 -2.78 -15.80
CA ALA A 151 7.57 -3.20 -14.42
C ALA A 151 6.22 -3.04 -13.72
N PHE A 152 5.77 -4.10 -13.06
CA PHE A 152 4.51 -4.14 -12.34
C PHE A 152 4.75 -4.52 -10.88
N LEU A 153 4.30 -3.68 -9.96
CA LEU A 153 4.47 -3.90 -8.53
C LEU A 153 3.11 -3.82 -7.83
N PRO A 154 2.58 -4.93 -7.29
CA PRO A 154 1.38 -4.90 -6.47
C PRO A 154 1.67 -4.24 -5.13
N TRP A 155 0.88 -3.21 -4.81
CA TRP A 155 1.01 -2.34 -3.66
C TRP A 155 -0.22 -2.45 -2.75
N PRO A 156 -0.09 -3.00 -1.53
CA PRO A 156 -1.20 -3.05 -0.60
C PRO A 156 -1.51 -1.64 -0.09
N ALA A 157 -2.77 -1.22 -0.25
CA ALA A 157 -3.25 0.03 0.31
C ALA A 157 -3.20 -0.04 1.84
N PHE A 158 -2.54 0.93 2.48
CA PHE A 158 -2.31 0.91 3.93
C PHE A 158 -3.62 1.02 4.71
N ALA A 159 -4.49 1.96 4.33
CA ALA A 159 -5.72 2.22 5.05
C ALA A 159 -6.97 1.96 4.21
N ARG A 160 -6.82 1.76 2.89
CA ARG A 160 -7.93 1.57 1.95
C ARG A 160 -8.99 2.68 2.11
N LEU A 161 -8.58 3.86 2.58
CA LEU A 161 -9.49 4.95 2.93
C LEU A 161 -10.00 5.65 1.67
N VAL A 162 -9.23 5.60 0.59
CA VAL A 162 -9.59 6.15 -0.72
C VAL A 162 -9.55 5.05 -1.77
N SER A 163 -10.56 5.04 -2.64
CA SER A 163 -10.45 4.35 -3.92
C SER A 163 -9.72 5.26 -4.89
N LEU A 164 -8.38 5.27 -4.82
CA LEU A 164 -7.56 5.91 -5.84
C LEU A 164 -7.82 5.28 -7.21
N SER A 165 -7.83 6.10 -8.27
CA SER A 165 -7.94 5.65 -9.65
C SER A 165 -6.70 4.83 -10.02
N GLY A 166 -6.89 3.56 -10.36
CA GLY A 166 -5.81 2.64 -10.74
C GLY A 166 -6.33 1.22 -10.87
N GLU A 167 -5.61 0.39 -11.63
CA GLU A 167 -5.93 -1.04 -11.75
C GLU A 167 -5.67 -1.72 -10.40
N ARG A 168 -6.67 -2.46 -9.93
CA ARG A 168 -6.59 -3.18 -8.67
C ARG A 168 -6.53 -4.66 -8.95
N THR A 169 -5.69 -5.35 -8.19
CA THR A 169 -5.75 -6.80 -8.14
C THR A 169 -7.07 -7.24 -7.49
N SER A 170 -7.54 -8.44 -7.78
CA SER A 170 -8.69 -9.11 -7.15
C SER A 170 -8.64 -9.08 -5.61
N GLU A 171 -7.43 -9.07 -5.04
CA GLU A 171 -7.14 -8.95 -3.60
C GLU A 171 -7.31 -7.53 -3.02
N GLY A 172 -7.51 -6.53 -3.90
CA GLY A 172 -7.72 -5.12 -3.57
C GLY A 172 -6.45 -4.26 -3.56
N ASP A 173 -5.31 -4.84 -3.92
CA ASP A 173 -4.00 -4.16 -4.01
C ASP A 173 -3.91 -3.31 -5.29
N TYR A 174 -3.20 -2.19 -5.22
CA TYR A 174 -2.96 -1.31 -6.37
C TYR A 174 -1.82 -1.82 -7.23
N ILE A 175 -1.97 -1.87 -8.54
CA ILE A 175 -0.88 -2.24 -9.44
C ILE A 175 -0.14 -0.97 -9.83
N LEU A 176 1.08 -0.79 -9.32
CA LEU A 176 1.98 0.27 -9.78
C LEU A 176 2.67 -0.20 -11.05
N ARG A 177 2.51 0.56 -12.13
CA ARG A 177 3.10 0.28 -13.45
C ARG A 177 4.13 1.35 -13.79
N SER A 178 5.29 0.91 -14.30
CA SER A 178 6.24 1.79 -14.99
C SER A 178 6.66 1.12 -16.28
N SER A 179 6.61 1.86 -17.38
CA SER A 179 6.96 1.38 -18.71
C SER A 179 7.88 2.36 -19.41
N THR A 180 8.98 1.88 -19.98
CA THR A 180 9.90 2.71 -20.77
C THR A 180 10.21 2.04 -22.10
N LEU A 181 10.11 2.82 -23.17
CA LEU A 181 10.42 2.41 -24.52
C LEU A 181 11.67 3.13 -24.99
N PHE A 182 12.66 2.37 -25.45
CA PHE A 182 13.93 2.92 -25.92
C PHE A 182 14.57 2.03 -26.97
N ARG A 183 15.55 2.57 -27.70
CA ARG A 183 16.35 1.82 -28.66
C ARG A 183 17.74 1.55 -28.08
N ASN A 184 18.23 0.33 -28.22
CA ASN A 184 19.59 -0.02 -27.83
C ASN A 184 20.62 0.78 -28.64
N GLU A 185 21.63 1.27 -27.94
CA GLU A 185 22.81 1.89 -28.54
C GLU A 185 23.64 0.82 -29.26
N PRO A 186 24.46 1.22 -30.26
CA PRO A 186 25.44 0.32 -30.84
C PRO A 186 26.52 -0.01 -29.81
N PHE A 187 26.73 -1.30 -29.55
CA PHE A 187 27.69 -1.86 -28.59
C PHE A 187 28.51 -2.99 -29.21
#